data_AF-V5BPA4-F1
#
_entry.id   AF-V5BPA4-F1
#
_cell.length_a   1.000
_cell.length_b   1.000
_cell.length_c   1.000
_cell.angle_alpha   90.00
_cell.angle_beta   90.00
_cell.angle_gamma   90.00
#
_symmetry.space_group_name_H-M   'P 1'
#
loop_
_entity.id
_entity.type
_entity.pdbx_description
1 polymer ?
#
loop_
_entity_poly.entity_id
_entity_poly.type
_entity_poly.pdbx_seq_one_letter_code
_entity_poly.pdbx_strand_id
1 'polypeptide(L)'
;MGNKYEEEYGKVQLPPRRSEAGGLREGMLIIRADEDCVGAAGDRENGFAPHPAQAFAEIYLQPVVRSVLTAEQFMRWSKRELRLEEANLWSLVLELLLDAEQGSKYNPDAIGIADVQPHRRWYVSHLSHIQELLQRHTLLRRMNIVVRWLEQTYREGNTLLKLSASRSHEEAVLLRQIILSHLRGGELYRAIDLAVTAGDCTYSCLLNAAQMQTVYEPWFHLTPLVPLFGEYGNGEVDQVWAGNTHRLDNLSQLYEDSVALSNSDEGRSAIGGLDAIVAAVLCGNLEVMEPAFLAAGNWKDALWCHLRAALVLCFTKTLMNAHHTVQPLYAGFIEKFTGSHDSWQEETARDVVQRLSERIQKNYLPFASLEEQLQMRVILQFLSPGGVDWMCITDDLYTKRIDGARIISHLLLCLDTAYKETLHSYSVQVYSNTLAIALAQYGQQLAQMPLYPHRMRCKRSLL
;
A
#
# COMPACT_ATOMS: atom_id res chain seq x y z
N MET A 1 8.75 -36.05 -30.70
CA MET A 1 7.45 -36.00 -29.99
C MET A 1 7.39 -34.66 -29.29
N GLY A 2 6.73 -33.68 -29.91
CA GLY A 2 6.47 -32.38 -29.30
C GLY A 2 5.26 -32.47 -28.38
N ASN A 3 5.28 -31.75 -27.26
CA ASN A 3 4.12 -31.64 -26.38
C ASN A 3 3.03 -30.85 -27.12
N LYS A 4 1.80 -31.41 -27.14
CA LYS A 4 0.57 -30.87 -27.76
C LYS A 4 0.23 -29.41 -27.43
N TYR A 5 0.91 -28.77 -26.48
CA TYR A 5 0.76 -27.35 -26.13
C TYR A 5 1.49 -26.40 -27.10
N GLU A 6 2.55 -26.84 -27.79
CA GLU A 6 3.27 -26.02 -28.77
C GLU A 6 2.60 -25.97 -30.15
N GLU A 7 1.63 -26.85 -30.42
CA GLU A 7 0.94 -26.93 -31.72
C GLU A 7 -0.33 -26.07 -31.80
N GLU A 8 -0.91 -25.65 -30.66
CA GLU A 8 -2.20 -24.93 -30.62
C GLU A 8 -2.09 -23.41 -30.43
N TYR A 9 -0.97 -22.92 -29.88
CA TYR A 9 -0.71 -21.50 -29.65
C TYR A 9 0.67 -21.13 -30.20
N GLY A 10 0.70 -20.76 -31.47
CA GLY A 10 1.92 -20.51 -32.23
C GLY A 10 2.94 -19.63 -31.50
N LYS A 11 4.21 -20.01 -31.59
CA LYS A 11 5.35 -19.22 -31.11
C LYS A 11 5.24 -17.81 -31.69
N VAL A 12 4.96 -16.82 -30.83
CA VAL A 12 5.08 -15.41 -31.19
C VAL A 12 6.55 -15.20 -31.55
N GLN A 13 6.84 -15.12 -32.85
CA GLN A 13 8.16 -14.78 -33.36
C GLN A 13 8.44 -13.34 -32.97
N LEU A 14 9.36 -13.15 -32.01
CA LEU A 14 9.99 -11.86 -31.78
C LEU A 14 10.66 -11.40 -33.09
N PRO A 15 10.59 -10.10 -33.46
CA PRO A 15 11.23 -9.61 -34.67
C PRO A 15 12.74 -9.88 -34.61
N PRO A 16 13.37 -10.24 -35.75
CA PRO A 16 14.79 -10.59 -35.77
C PRO A 16 15.62 -9.38 -35.33
N ARG A 17 16.51 -9.61 -34.35
CA ARG A 17 17.59 -8.67 -34.02
C ARG A 17 18.36 -8.39 -35.31
N ARG A 18 18.36 -7.12 -35.76
CA ARG A 18 19.24 -6.69 -36.84
C ARG A 18 20.68 -7.02 -36.46
N SER A 19 21.28 -7.91 -37.25
CA SER A 19 22.70 -8.22 -37.21
C SER A 19 23.51 -6.98 -37.54
N GLU A 20 24.60 -6.81 -36.80
CA GLU A 20 25.63 -5.81 -36.98
C GLU A 20 26.16 -5.77 -38.43
N ALA A 21 26.06 -4.60 -39.06
CA ALA A 21 26.96 -4.17 -40.13
C ALA A 21 26.76 -2.66 -40.33
N GLY A 22 27.71 -1.86 -39.83
CA GLY A 22 27.73 -0.41 -40.06
C GLY A 22 28.38 0.33 -38.90
N GLY A 23 29.71 0.32 -38.85
CA GLY A 23 30.48 0.98 -37.81
C GLY A 23 30.25 2.49 -37.76
N LEU A 24 30.15 3.02 -36.54
CA LEU A 24 30.40 4.42 -36.23
C LEU A 24 31.33 4.48 -35.02
N ARG A 25 32.39 5.26 -35.25
CA ARG A 25 33.66 5.39 -34.51
C ARG A 25 33.54 5.59 -33.00
N GLU A 26 34.53 5.01 -32.33
CA GLU A 26 34.98 5.25 -30.96
C GLU A 26 34.97 6.73 -30.56
N GLY A 27 34.20 7.04 -29.52
CA GLY A 27 34.39 8.18 -28.64
C GLY A 27 34.49 7.63 -27.22
N MET A 28 35.66 7.10 -26.87
CA MET A 28 35.94 6.40 -25.63
C MET A 28 35.96 7.39 -24.46
N LEU A 29 34.86 7.48 -23.69
CA LEU A 29 34.86 8.06 -22.35
C LEU A 29 35.43 7.01 -21.40
N ILE A 30 36.75 6.96 -21.29
CA ILE A 30 37.46 6.20 -20.26
C ILE A 30 37.22 6.92 -18.93
N ILE A 31 36.24 6.45 -18.15
CA ILE A 31 36.26 6.68 -16.71
C ILE A 31 37.29 5.70 -16.17
N ARG A 32 38.48 6.22 -15.79
CA ARG A 32 39.49 5.42 -15.10
C ARG A 32 38.84 4.88 -13.82
N ALA A 33 38.62 3.56 -13.78
CA ALA A 33 38.46 2.84 -12.54
C ALA A 33 39.83 2.82 -11.87
N ASP A 34 39.99 3.60 -10.81
CA ASP A 34 41.02 3.28 -9.82
C ASP A 34 40.59 1.98 -9.14
N GLU A 35 41.25 0.90 -9.50
CA GLU A 35 41.19 -0.40 -8.84
C GLU A 35 41.74 -0.27 -7.42
N ASP A 36 40.92 0.22 -6.48
CA ASP A 36 41.22 0.12 -5.04
C ASP A 36 39.99 0.35 -4.13
N CYS A 37 38.76 0.13 -4.62
CA CYS A 37 37.54 0.26 -3.81
C CYS A 37 36.65 -1.00 -3.87
N VAL A 38 37.23 -2.15 -3.52
CA VAL A 38 36.47 -3.28 -2.99
C VAL A 38 36.54 -3.17 -1.48
N GLY A 39 35.61 -2.42 -0.88
CA GLY A 39 35.53 -2.23 0.57
C GLY A 39 34.08 -2.21 1.00
N ALA A 40 33.74 -3.14 1.89
CA ALA A 40 32.42 -3.32 2.48
C ALA A 40 31.81 -2.01 3.00
N ALA A 41 30.48 -1.95 2.99
CA ALA A 41 29.70 -0.93 3.66
C ALA A 41 30.06 -0.89 5.16
N GLY A 42 30.95 0.03 5.52
CA GLY A 42 31.38 0.31 6.88
C GLY A 42 32.08 1.66 6.91
N ASP A 43 31.44 2.61 7.60
CA ASP A 43 31.99 3.85 8.13
C ASP A 43 32.88 4.71 7.21
N ARG A 44 32.23 5.51 6.35
CA ARG A 44 32.83 6.78 5.88
C ARG A 44 32.29 7.94 6.72
N GLU A 45 32.88 8.15 7.89
CA GLU A 45 32.56 9.29 8.78
C GLU A 45 33.21 10.63 8.40
N ASN A 46 33.90 10.76 7.25
CA ASN A 46 34.51 12.05 6.86
C ASN A 46 34.57 12.30 5.34
N GLY A 47 33.43 12.16 4.65
CA GLY A 47 33.30 12.56 3.24
C GLY A 47 31.98 13.28 3.01
N PHE A 48 32.01 14.38 2.25
CA PHE A 48 30.81 15.07 1.77
C PHE A 48 29.80 14.05 1.25
N ALA A 49 28.57 14.09 1.79
CA ALA A 49 27.50 13.23 1.30
C ALA A 49 27.33 13.47 -0.22
N PRO A 50 27.35 12.42 -1.06
CA PRO A 50 27.17 12.58 -2.50
C PRO A 50 25.83 13.27 -2.76
N HIS A 51 25.80 14.16 -3.76
CA HIS A 51 24.57 14.87 -4.09
C HIS A 51 23.44 13.86 -4.36
N PRO A 52 22.19 14.11 -3.92
CA PRO A 52 21.05 13.20 -4.10
C PRO A 52 20.90 12.63 -5.51
N ALA A 53 21.21 13.46 -6.51
CA ALA A 53 21.21 13.06 -7.91
C ALA A 53 22.26 11.99 -8.21
N GLN A 54 23.47 12.04 -7.67
CA GLN A 54 24.52 11.04 -7.92
C GLN A 54 24.28 9.75 -7.13
N ALA A 55 23.85 9.85 -5.87
CA ALA A 55 23.65 8.70 -5.00
C ALA A 55 22.62 7.68 -5.56
N PHE A 56 21.58 8.17 -6.25
CA PHE A 56 20.57 7.29 -6.84
C PHE A 56 21.05 6.63 -8.14
N ALA A 57 21.85 7.34 -8.93
CA ALA A 57 22.41 6.81 -10.17
C ALA A 57 23.42 5.68 -9.90
N GLU A 58 24.22 5.80 -8.83
CA GLU A 58 25.21 4.79 -8.43
C GLU A 58 24.61 3.40 -8.17
N ILE A 59 23.34 3.31 -7.76
CA ILE A 59 22.64 2.03 -7.53
C ILE A 59 22.54 1.22 -8.83
N TYR A 60 22.38 1.89 -9.97
CA TYR A 60 22.30 1.24 -11.27
C TYR A 60 23.66 0.85 -11.87
N LEU A 61 24.77 1.21 -11.22
CA LEU A 61 26.10 0.75 -11.58
C LEU A 61 26.43 -0.63 -11.01
N GLN A 62 25.55 -1.17 -10.15
CA GLN A 62 25.71 -2.51 -9.59
C GLN A 62 25.55 -3.59 -10.68
N PRO A 63 26.27 -4.72 -10.56
CA PRO A 63 26.24 -5.79 -11.56
C PRO A 63 24.86 -6.43 -11.72
N VAL A 64 24.02 -6.36 -10.69
CA VAL A 64 22.62 -6.81 -10.71
C VAL A 64 21.77 -5.74 -10.07
N VAL A 65 20.82 -5.19 -10.83
CA VAL A 65 19.83 -4.24 -10.34
C VAL A 65 18.53 -5.00 -10.10
N ARG A 66 17.98 -4.87 -8.89
CA ARG A 66 16.67 -5.44 -8.53
C ARG A 66 15.69 -4.34 -8.15
N SER A 67 14.45 -4.42 -8.65
CA SER A 67 13.42 -3.41 -8.42
C SER A 67 13.06 -3.24 -6.93
N VAL A 68 12.78 -4.34 -6.22
CA VAL A 68 12.50 -4.37 -4.78
C VAL A 68 13.66 -3.77 -3.96
N LEU A 69 14.90 -4.21 -4.23
CA LEU A 69 16.08 -3.69 -3.51
C LEU A 69 16.31 -2.20 -3.80
N THR A 70 16.10 -1.77 -5.04
CA THR A 70 16.20 -0.37 -5.44
C THR A 70 15.19 0.50 -4.67
N ALA A 71 13.93 0.10 -4.63
CA ALA A 71 12.88 0.81 -3.89
C ALA A 71 13.19 0.89 -2.38
N GLU A 72 13.68 -0.21 -1.79
CA GLU A 72 14.11 -0.23 -0.38
C GLU A 72 15.28 0.72 -0.10
N GLN A 73 16.31 0.71 -0.95
CA GLN A 73 17.47 1.59 -0.79
C GLN A 73 17.08 3.07 -0.90
N PHE A 74 16.23 3.42 -1.87
CA PHE A 74 15.73 4.78 -2.01
C PHE A 74 14.87 5.20 -0.83
N MET A 75 13.98 4.33 -0.33
CA MET A 75 13.22 4.59 0.89
C MET A 75 14.14 4.90 2.07
N ARG A 76 15.13 4.04 2.34
CA ARG A 76 16.07 4.21 3.46
C ARG A 76 16.88 5.51 3.33
N TRP A 77 17.32 5.83 2.12
CA TRP A 77 18.03 7.07 1.85
C TRP A 77 17.11 8.29 2.08
N SER A 78 15.88 8.27 1.55
CA SER A 78 14.94 9.39 1.72
C SER A 78 14.56 9.60 3.18
N LYS A 79 14.43 8.54 3.98
CA LYS A 79 14.26 8.64 5.45
C LYS A 79 15.47 9.30 6.11
N ARG A 80 16.69 8.91 5.75
CA ARG A 80 17.93 9.50 6.29
C ARG A 80 18.04 10.99 6.00
N GLU A 81 17.62 11.43 4.82
CA GLU A 81 17.62 12.84 4.41
C GLU A 81 16.34 13.60 4.83
N LEU A 82 15.51 13.01 5.69
CA LEU A 82 14.27 13.62 6.23
C LEU A 82 13.27 14.04 5.14
N ARG A 83 13.26 13.34 3.99
CA ARG A 83 12.33 13.56 2.89
C ARG A 83 11.12 12.63 3.04
N LEU A 84 10.22 12.98 3.95
CA LEU A 84 9.11 12.11 4.37
C LEU A 84 8.19 11.67 3.21
N GLU A 85 7.69 12.60 2.38
CA GLU A 85 6.78 12.21 1.28
C GLU A 85 7.47 11.43 0.15
N GLU A 86 8.78 11.64 -0.04
CA GLU A 86 9.57 10.83 -0.96
C GLU A 86 9.80 9.42 -0.38
N ALA A 87 10.08 9.30 0.92
CA ALA A 87 10.16 8.02 1.60
C ALA A 87 8.82 7.26 1.56
N ASN A 88 7.69 7.96 1.72
CA ASN A 88 6.35 7.39 1.60
C ASN A 88 6.10 6.83 0.19
N LEU A 89 6.52 7.54 -0.87
CA LEU A 89 6.46 7.06 -2.24
C LEU A 89 7.26 5.76 -2.42
N TRP A 90 8.52 5.75 -1.98
CA TRP A 90 9.37 4.56 -2.12
C TRP A 90 8.89 3.39 -1.28
N SER A 91 8.33 3.64 -0.09
CA SER A 91 7.69 2.62 0.74
C SER A 91 6.45 2.04 0.05
N LEU A 92 5.62 2.86 -0.59
CA LEU A 92 4.47 2.38 -1.36
C LEU A 92 4.90 1.48 -2.51
N VAL A 93 5.90 1.94 -3.28
CA VAL A 93 6.45 1.17 -4.42
C VAL A 93 7.03 -0.15 -3.92
N LEU A 94 7.76 -0.14 -2.81
CA LEU A 94 8.31 -1.35 -2.20
C LEU A 94 7.21 -2.37 -1.84
N GLU A 95 6.16 -1.96 -1.13
CA GLU A 95 5.05 -2.85 -0.73
C GLU A 95 4.35 -3.48 -1.95
N LEU A 96 4.11 -2.68 -3.00
CA LEU A 96 3.48 -3.15 -4.23
C LEU A 96 4.40 -4.09 -5.04
N LEU A 97 5.70 -3.83 -5.07
CA LEU A 97 6.68 -4.70 -5.73
C LEU A 97 6.87 -6.02 -4.97
N LEU A 98 6.83 -5.99 -3.64
CA LEU A 98 6.85 -7.21 -2.81
C LEU A 98 5.60 -8.07 -3.07
N ASP A 99 4.41 -7.48 -3.17
CA ASP A 99 3.20 -8.22 -3.58
C ASP A 99 3.36 -8.80 -4.99
N ALA A 100 3.89 -8.02 -5.94
CA ALA A 100 4.10 -8.49 -7.31
C ALA A 100 5.11 -9.66 -7.39
N GLU A 101 6.18 -9.63 -6.60
CA GLU A 101 7.16 -10.72 -6.49
C GLU A 101 6.56 -11.97 -5.81
N GLN A 102 5.67 -11.77 -4.85
CA GLN A 102 4.98 -12.85 -4.16
C GLN A 102 3.81 -13.44 -4.96
N GLY A 103 3.29 -12.69 -5.93
CA GLY A 103 2.11 -13.02 -6.73
C GLY A 103 2.08 -14.45 -7.27
N SER A 104 3.20 -14.95 -7.79
CA SER A 104 3.33 -16.30 -8.36
C SER A 104 3.46 -17.42 -7.33
N LYS A 105 3.74 -17.08 -6.06
CA LYS A 105 3.91 -18.02 -4.96
C LYS A 105 2.62 -18.26 -4.18
N TYR A 106 1.64 -17.35 -4.28
CA TYR A 106 0.33 -17.56 -3.68
C TYR A 106 -0.35 -18.78 -4.31
N ASN A 107 -0.90 -19.64 -3.46
CA ASN A 107 -1.56 -20.87 -3.86
C ASN A 107 -2.85 -20.99 -3.03
N PRO A 108 -3.95 -20.36 -3.49
CA PRO A 108 -5.20 -20.36 -2.73
C PRO A 108 -5.77 -21.76 -2.53
N ASP A 109 -5.51 -22.69 -3.47
CA ASP A 109 -5.98 -24.08 -3.36
C ASP A 109 -5.26 -24.84 -2.23
N ALA A 110 -4.03 -24.45 -1.86
CA ALA A 110 -3.30 -25.06 -0.76
C ALA A 110 -3.94 -24.82 0.62
N ILE A 111 -4.83 -23.83 0.73
CA ILE A 111 -5.57 -23.53 1.97
C ILE A 111 -6.61 -24.64 2.26
N GLY A 112 -7.09 -25.34 1.22
CA GLY A 112 -7.94 -26.53 1.39
C GLY A 112 -9.41 -26.26 1.72
N ILE A 113 -9.90 -25.02 1.62
CA ILE A 113 -11.32 -24.68 1.87
C ILE A 113 -12.26 -25.41 0.90
N ALA A 114 -11.79 -25.63 -0.34
CA ALA A 114 -12.52 -26.37 -1.36
C ALA A 114 -12.82 -27.83 -0.94
N ASP A 115 -11.94 -28.44 -0.15
CA ASP A 115 -12.08 -29.83 0.34
C ASP A 115 -13.12 -29.95 1.47
N VAL A 116 -13.49 -28.83 2.09
CA VAL A 116 -14.53 -28.78 3.12
C VAL A 116 -15.90 -28.66 2.46
N GLN A 117 -16.81 -29.55 2.85
CA GLN A 117 -18.20 -29.54 2.40
C GLN A 117 -18.83 -28.15 2.63
N PRO A 118 -19.54 -27.56 1.64
CA PRO A 118 -20.05 -26.18 1.73
C PRO A 118 -20.76 -25.85 3.04
N HIS A 119 -21.71 -26.68 3.48
CA HIS A 119 -22.47 -26.50 4.71
C HIS A 119 -21.66 -26.60 6.02
N ARG A 120 -20.37 -26.92 5.95
CA ARG A 120 -19.43 -27.02 7.09
C ARG A 120 -18.34 -25.97 7.06
N ARG A 121 -18.28 -25.14 6.01
CA ARG A 121 -17.23 -24.12 5.84
C ARG A 121 -17.23 -23.05 6.93
N TRP A 122 -18.34 -22.87 7.64
CA TRP A 122 -18.46 -21.99 8.81
C TRP A 122 -17.53 -22.39 9.97
N TYR A 123 -17.03 -23.63 10.02
CA TYR A 123 -16.08 -24.08 11.05
C TYR A 123 -14.63 -23.73 10.70
N VAL A 124 -14.35 -23.37 9.45
CA VAL A 124 -13.02 -22.91 9.01
C VAL A 124 -12.81 -21.49 9.53
N SER A 125 -11.58 -21.16 9.94
CA SER A 125 -11.27 -19.83 10.50
C SER A 125 -11.55 -18.70 9.52
N HIS A 126 -11.93 -17.53 10.05
CA HIS A 126 -12.13 -16.31 9.25
C HIS A 126 -10.88 -15.94 8.46
N LEU A 127 -9.70 -16.10 9.09
CA LEU A 127 -8.41 -15.86 8.46
C LEU A 127 -8.23 -16.68 7.18
N SER A 128 -8.56 -17.99 7.19
CA SER A 128 -8.40 -18.85 6.02
C SER A 128 -9.25 -18.38 4.84
N HIS A 129 -10.53 -18.04 5.09
CA HIS A 129 -11.43 -17.53 4.05
C HIS A 129 -10.94 -16.22 3.43
N ILE A 130 -10.45 -15.31 4.27
CA ILE A 130 -9.91 -14.02 3.81
C ILE A 130 -8.60 -14.21 3.04
N GLN A 131 -7.71 -15.10 3.50
CA GLN A 131 -6.48 -15.42 2.80
C GLN A 131 -6.76 -16.06 1.44
N GLU A 132 -7.70 -16.99 1.34
CA GLU A 132 -8.12 -17.57 0.07
C GLU A 132 -8.66 -16.50 -0.89
N LEU A 133 -9.56 -15.62 -0.41
CA LEU A 133 -10.11 -14.53 -1.19
C LEU A 133 -9.00 -13.64 -1.78
N LEU A 134 -8.08 -13.16 -0.94
CA LEU A 134 -7.02 -12.25 -1.38
C LEU A 134 -5.99 -12.94 -2.28
N GLN A 135 -5.71 -14.22 -2.08
CA GLN A 135 -4.83 -14.96 -2.97
C GLN A 135 -5.45 -15.19 -4.35
N ARG A 136 -6.77 -15.45 -4.42
CA ARG A 136 -7.52 -15.61 -5.68
C ARG A 136 -7.72 -14.28 -6.41
N HIS A 137 -8.03 -13.20 -5.70
CA HIS A 137 -8.42 -11.91 -6.30
C HIS A 137 -7.34 -10.83 -6.11
N THR A 138 -6.46 -10.73 -7.09
CA THR A 138 -5.31 -9.81 -7.08
C THR A 138 -5.69 -8.34 -6.84
N LEU A 139 -6.82 -7.86 -7.38
CA LEU A 139 -7.23 -6.46 -7.19
C LEU A 139 -7.59 -6.16 -5.72
N LEU A 140 -8.39 -7.03 -5.09
CA LEU A 140 -8.70 -6.91 -3.66
C LEU A 140 -7.43 -7.01 -2.80
N ARG A 141 -6.50 -7.90 -3.17
CA ARG A 141 -5.19 -7.98 -2.51
C ARG A 141 -4.42 -6.67 -2.56
N ARG A 142 -4.31 -6.05 -3.74
CA ARG A 142 -3.63 -4.74 -3.88
C ARG A 142 -4.34 -3.62 -3.13
N MET A 143 -5.68 -3.60 -3.13
CA MET A 143 -6.44 -2.66 -2.28
C MET A 143 -6.05 -2.83 -0.81
N ASN A 144 -5.94 -4.07 -0.33
CA ASN A 144 -5.50 -4.39 1.02
C ASN A 144 -4.06 -3.92 1.29
N ILE A 145 -3.12 -4.15 0.37
CA ILE A 145 -1.73 -3.65 0.48
C ILE A 145 -1.70 -2.11 0.58
N VAL A 146 -2.48 -1.41 -0.25
CA VAL A 146 -2.55 0.06 -0.23
C VAL A 146 -3.14 0.56 1.10
N VAL A 147 -4.18 -0.09 1.63
CA VAL A 147 -4.74 0.27 2.95
C VAL A 147 -3.70 0.07 4.05
N ARG A 148 -2.99 -1.06 4.06
CA ARG A 148 -1.91 -1.33 5.03
C ARG A 148 -0.80 -0.27 4.97
N TRP A 149 -0.40 0.15 3.76
CA TRP A 149 0.57 1.22 3.58
C TRP A 149 0.05 2.59 4.09
N LEU A 150 -1.22 2.91 3.83
CA LEU A 150 -1.86 4.13 4.37
C LEU A 150 -1.84 4.11 5.90
N GLU A 151 -2.22 2.98 6.52
CA GLU A 151 -2.20 2.80 7.97
C GLU A 151 -0.80 2.97 8.56
N GLN A 152 0.24 2.44 7.90
CA GLN A 152 1.63 2.67 8.30
C GLN A 152 2.01 4.16 8.24
N THR A 153 1.60 4.85 7.17
CA THR A 153 1.88 6.29 7.00
C THR A 153 1.24 7.11 8.12
N TYR A 154 0.02 6.75 8.56
CA TYR A 154 -0.62 7.41 9.70
C TYR A 154 0.04 7.08 11.03
N ARG A 155 0.48 5.84 11.23
CA ARG A 155 1.18 5.41 12.43
C ARG A 155 2.47 6.20 12.67
N GLU A 156 3.26 6.41 11.62
CA GLU A 156 4.50 7.19 11.70
C GLU A 156 4.23 8.68 12.04
N GLY A 157 3.05 9.20 11.70
CA GLY A 157 2.63 10.57 11.99
C GLY A 157 1.93 10.79 13.34
N ASN A 158 1.57 9.72 14.07
CA ASN A 158 0.83 9.84 15.33
C ASN A 158 1.75 10.27 16.48
N THR A 159 1.53 11.46 17.04
CA THR A 159 2.16 11.90 18.28
C THR A 159 1.53 11.18 19.48
N LEU A 160 2.35 10.60 20.36
CA LEU A 160 1.88 9.96 21.59
C LEU A 160 1.26 11.01 22.54
N LEU A 161 -0.06 11.08 22.58
CA LEU A 161 -0.80 11.89 23.55
C LEU A 161 -0.98 11.10 24.85
N LYS A 162 -0.60 11.70 25.98
CA LYS A 162 -0.79 11.11 27.32
C LYS A 162 -2.13 11.57 27.89
N LEU A 163 -3.00 10.61 28.21
CA LEU A 163 -4.22 10.88 28.98
C LEU A 163 -3.85 10.99 30.47
N SER A 164 -4.42 11.98 31.15
CA SER A 164 -4.44 12.05 32.61
C SER A 164 -5.45 11.06 33.19
N ALA A 165 -5.25 10.60 34.42
CA ALA A 165 -6.12 9.63 35.09
C ALA A 165 -7.47 10.20 35.56
N SER A 166 -7.78 11.46 35.23
CA SER A 166 -9.08 12.07 35.49
C SER A 166 -10.15 11.58 34.48
N ARG A 167 -11.43 11.68 34.87
CA ARG A 167 -12.58 11.28 34.05
C ARG A 167 -13.46 12.49 33.73
N SER A 168 -12.93 13.43 32.97
CA SER A 168 -13.69 14.56 32.43
C SER A 168 -14.34 14.22 31.08
N HIS A 169 -15.35 15.00 30.69
CA HIS A 169 -15.98 14.90 29.37
C HIS A 169 -14.97 15.15 28.24
N GLU A 170 -14.05 16.09 28.43
CA GLU A 170 -12.99 16.41 27.46
C GLU A 170 -12.01 15.25 27.28
N GLU A 171 -11.65 14.57 28.38
CA GLU A 171 -10.81 13.36 28.31
C GLU A 171 -11.50 12.21 27.60
N ALA A 172 -12.83 12.08 27.73
CA ALA A 172 -13.59 11.08 26.99
C ALA A 172 -13.55 11.36 25.48
N VAL A 173 -13.77 12.62 25.06
CA VAL A 173 -13.64 13.03 23.65
C VAL A 173 -12.22 12.76 23.14
N LEU A 174 -11.20 13.17 23.90
CA LEU A 174 -9.80 12.96 23.55
C LEU A 174 -9.45 11.48 23.42
N LEU A 175 -9.95 10.63 24.33
CA LEU A 175 -9.77 9.18 24.25
C LEU A 175 -10.33 8.62 22.94
N ARG A 176 -11.55 8.99 22.53
CA ARG A 176 -12.13 8.52 21.25
C ARG A 176 -11.32 9.01 20.05
N GLN A 177 -10.82 10.25 20.07
CA GLN A 177 -9.97 10.78 19.01
C GLN A 177 -8.65 10.00 18.89
N ILE A 178 -8.00 9.68 20.01
CA ILE A 178 -6.76 8.88 20.02
C ILE A 178 -7.06 7.44 19.58
N ILE A 179 -8.16 6.83 20.03
CA ILE A 179 -8.59 5.51 19.57
C ILE A 179 -8.79 5.51 18.05
N LEU A 180 -9.50 6.49 17.51
CA LEU A 180 -9.71 6.63 16.07
C LEU A 180 -8.39 6.81 15.32
N SER A 181 -7.45 7.57 15.87
CA SER A 181 -6.09 7.74 15.33
C SER A 181 -5.30 6.43 15.32
N HIS A 182 -5.40 5.60 16.36
CA HIS A 182 -4.81 4.25 16.39
C HIS A 182 -5.46 3.30 15.39
N LEU A 183 -6.80 3.31 15.27
CA LEU A 183 -7.51 2.53 14.25
C LEU A 183 -7.10 2.95 12.84
N ARG A 184 -6.96 4.26 12.60
CA ARG A 184 -6.45 4.80 11.32
C ARG A 184 -4.99 4.40 11.07
N GLY A 185 -4.20 4.16 12.11
CA GLY A 185 -2.85 3.63 12.04
C GLY A 185 -2.76 2.09 11.97
N GLY A 186 -3.89 1.39 11.90
CA GLY A 186 -3.95 -0.08 11.93
C GLY A 186 -3.50 -0.69 13.25
N GLU A 187 -3.53 0.06 14.36
CA GLU A 187 -3.01 -0.33 15.67
C GLU A 187 -4.14 -0.68 16.65
N LEU A 188 -4.97 -1.67 16.31
CA LEU A 188 -6.08 -2.08 17.19
C LEU A 188 -5.60 -2.45 18.60
N TYR A 189 -4.46 -3.14 18.72
CA TYR A 189 -3.88 -3.51 20.02
C TYR A 189 -3.59 -2.28 20.90
N ARG A 190 -3.04 -1.20 20.33
CA ARG A 190 -2.81 0.05 21.08
C ARG A 190 -4.10 0.74 21.46
N ALA A 191 -5.11 0.71 20.59
CA ALA A 191 -6.43 1.25 20.92
C ALA A 191 -7.07 0.49 22.10
N ILE A 192 -6.93 -0.84 22.13
CA ILE A 192 -7.37 -1.69 23.25
C ILE A 192 -6.61 -1.34 24.53
N ASP A 193 -5.28 -1.33 24.49
CA ASP A 193 -4.43 -1.03 25.65
C ASP A 193 -4.74 0.36 26.23
N LEU A 194 -4.99 1.33 25.34
CA LEU A 194 -5.39 2.67 25.74
C LEU A 194 -6.75 2.69 26.44
N ALA A 195 -7.75 2.00 25.91
CA ALA A 195 -9.07 1.89 26.53
C ALA A 195 -9.00 1.20 27.91
N VAL A 196 -8.18 0.15 28.04
CA VAL A 196 -7.90 -0.52 29.31
C VAL A 196 -7.24 0.44 30.30
N THR A 197 -6.20 1.15 29.86
CA THR A 197 -5.45 2.10 30.71
C THR A 197 -6.32 3.26 31.18
N ALA A 198 -7.24 3.74 30.33
CA ALA A 198 -8.22 4.76 30.67
C ALA A 198 -9.37 4.24 31.56
N GLY A 199 -9.48 2.92 31.75
CA GLY A 199 -10.56 2.29 32.50
C GLY A 199 -11.92 2.40 31.82
N ASP A 200 -11.96 2.52 30.49
CA ASP A 200 -13.18 2.48 29.68
C ASP A 200 -13.47 1.03 29.27
N CYS A 201 -14.15 0.30 30.17
CA CYS A 201 -14.46 -1.11 29.97
C CYS A 201 -15.32 -1.33 28.72
N THR A 202 -16.23 -0.40 28.39
CA THR A 202 -17.11 -0.52 27.23
C THR A 202 -16.30 -0.49 25.94
N TYR A 203 -15.44 0.51 25.77
CA TYR A 203 -14.57 0.59 24.59
C TYR A 203 -13.56 -0.54 24.53
N SER A 204 -13.01 -0.96 25.66
CA SER A 204 -12.11 -2.11 25.72
C SER A 204 -12.81 -3.38 25.20
N CYS A 205 -14.02 -3.68 25.68
CA CYS A 205 -14.80 -4.83 25.21
C CYS A 205 -15.15 -4.71 23.72
N LEU A 206 -15.60 -3.54 23.27
CA LEU A 206 -15.97 -3.27 21.88
C LEU A 206 -14.79 -3.52 20.93
N LEU A 207 -13.62 -2.97 21.25
CA LEU A 207 -12.42 -3.09 20.43
C LEU A 207 -11.85 -4.51 20.44
N ASN A 208 -11.83 -5.18 21.59
CA ASN A 208 -11.45 -6.61 21.67
C ASN A 208 -12.40 -7.47 20.82
N ALA A 209 -13.70 -7.19 20.86
CA ALA A 209 -14.69 -7.95 20.11
C ALA A 209 -14.56 -7.79 18.58
N ALA A 210 -13.86 -6.77 18.09
CA ALA A 210 -13.59 -6.56 16.67
C ALA A 210 -12.42 -7.38 16.11
N GLN A 211 -11.61 -8.01 16.98
CA GLN A 211 -10.47 -8.82 16.57
C GLN A 211 -10.90 -10.05 15.77
N MET A 212 -10.25 -10.27 14.62
CA MET A 212 -10.49 -11.43 13.76
C MET A 212 -10.14 -12.74 14.47
N GLN A 213 -11.01 -13.74 14.34
CA GLN A 213 -10.71 -15.10 14.78
C GLN A 213 -9.60 -15.70 13.94
N THR A 214 -8.55 -16.16 14.60
CA THR A 214 -7.33 -16.72 13.99
C THR A 214 -6.99 -18.02 14.71
N VAL A 215 -6.80 -19.09 13.97
CA VAL A 215 -6.41 -20.40 14.51
C VAL A 215 -5.10 -20.78 13.81
N TYR A 216 -4.22 -21.52 14.49
CA TYR A 216 -3.05 -22.08 13.82
C TYR A 216 -3.51 -23.10 12.77
N GLU A 217 -3.32 -22.78 11.49
CA GLU A 217 -3.79 -23.61 10.40
C GLU A 217 -2.66 -24.47 9.81
N PRO A 218 -2.94 -25.73 9.46
CA PRO A 218 -1.92 -26.64 8.93
C PRO A 218 -1.40 -26.20 7.56
N TRP A 219 -2.11 -25.35 6.81
CA TRP A 219 -1.72 -24.93 5.47
C TRP A 219 -0.72 -23.76 5.44
N PHE A 220 -0.41 -23.12 6.57
CA PHE A 220 0.49 -21.95 6.63
C PHE A 220 1.88 -22.19 6.01
N HIS A 221 2.38 -23.43 6.04
CA HIS A 221 3.67 -23.78 5.44
C HIS A 221 3.59 -24.10 3.94
N LEU A 222 2.38 -24.21 3.38
CA LEU A 222 2.15 -24.60 1.99
C LEU A 222 2.01 -23.39 1.06
N THR A 223 1.61 -22.24 1.60
CA THR A 223 1.47 -20.99 0.84
C THR A 223 1.79 -19.79 1.72
N PRO A 224 2.46 -18.75 1.19
CA PRO A 224 2.67 -17.50 1.90
C PRO A 224 1.37 -16.80 2.28
N LEU A 225 1.38 -16.10 3.42
CA LEU A 225 0.27 -15.26 3.85
C LEU A 225 0.31 -13.90 3.17
N VAL A 226 -0.87 -13.43 2.75
CA VAL A 226 -1.06 -12.04 2.37
C VAL A 226 -1.02 -11.18 3.64
N PRO A 227 -0.18 -10.12 3.69
CA PRO A 227 -0.16 -9.20 4.81
C PRO A 227 -1.49 -8.44 4.91
N LEU A 228 -2.19 -8.52 6.05
CA LEU A 228 -3.50 -7.90 6.29
C LEU A 228 -3.35 -6.54 6.98
N PHE A 229 -4.37 -5.68 6.82
CA PHE A 229 -4.44 -4.37 7.48
C PHE A 229 -5.15 -4.45 8.85
N GLY A 230 -4.91 -3.46 9.69
CA GLY A 230 -5.61 -3.22 10.96
C GLY A 230 -5.89 -4.46 11.82
N GLU A 231 -7.15 -4.59 12.23
CA GLU A 231 -7.67 -5.66 13.08
C GLU A 231 -7.59 -7.07 12.47
N TYR A 232 -7.37 -7.16 11.16
CA TYR A 232 -7.19 -8.40 10.43
C TYR A 232 -5.72 -8.87 10.46
N GLY A 233 -4.77 -7.96 10.66
CA GLY A 233 -3.34 -8.27 10.79
C GLY A 233 -2.95 -8.99 12.09
N ASN A 234 -3.83 -9.03 13.09
CA ASN A 234 -3.59 -9.70 14.38
C ASN A 234 -3.38 -11.23 14.24
N GLY A 235 -3.77 -11.82 13.11
CA GLY A 235 -3.56 -13.23 12.80
C GLY A 235 -2.20 -13.59 12.23
N GLU A 236 -1.33 -12.61 11.97
CA GLU A 236 0.05 -12.83 11.50
C GLU A 236 1.00 -13.25 12.63
N VAL A 237 0.49 -13.37 13.87
CA VAL A 237 1.28 -13.64 15.07
C VAL A 237 1.24 -15.14 15.40
N ASP A 238 2.36 -15.70 15.85
CA ASP A 238 2.56 -17.10 16.29
C ASP A 238 1.69 -17.51 17.50
N GLN A 239 0.37 -17.29 17.44
CA GLN A 239 -0.58 -17.65 18.47
C GLN A 239 -1.41 -18.85 18.00
N VAL A 240 -1.47 -19.87 18.84
CA VAL A 240 -2.18 -21.14 18.55
C VAL A 240 -3.67 -20.90 18.29
N TRP A 241 -4.25 -19.90 18.96
CA TRP A 241 -5.61 -19.41 18.76
C TRP A 241 -5.75 -18.00 19.34
N ALA A 242 -6.29 -17.05 18.58
CA ALA A 242 -6.56 -15.68 19.03
C ALA A 242 -7.79 -15.07 18.36
N GLY A 243 -8.35 -14.01 18.96
CA GLY A 243 -9.48 -13.24 18.43
C GLY A 243 -10.86 -13.75 18.84
N ASN A 244 -11.92 -13.21 18.20
CA ASN A 244 -13.30 -13.39 18.64
C ASN A 244 -14.15 -14.22 17.66
N THR A 245 -14.72 -15.33 18.12
CA THR A 245 -15.64 -16.18 17.34
C THR A 245 -16.97 -15.47 17.02
N HIS A 246 -17.36 -14.48 17.82
CA HIS A 246 -18.57 -13.67 17.67
C HIS A 246 -18.29 -12.31 17.02
N ARG A 247 -17.18 -12.18 16.29
CA ARG A 247 -16.82 -10.93 15.61
C ARG A 247 -17.95 -10.41 14.72
N LEU A 248 -18.61 -11.29 13.97
CA LEU A 248 -19.67 -10.89 13.04
C LEU A 248 -20.91 -10.36 13.75
N ASP A 249 -21.27 -10.93 14.91
CA ASP A 249 -22.35 -10.41 15.76
C ASP A 249 -22.00 -8.98 16.23
N ASN A 250 -20.75 -8.76 16.63
CA ASN A 250 -20.26 -7.45 17.03
C ASN A 250 -20.28 -6.45 15.87
N LEU A 251 -19.80 -6.82 14.67
CA LEU A 251 -19.84 -5.92 13.50
C LEU A 251 -21.27 -5.58 13.09
N SER A 252 -22.19 -6.54 13.18
CA SER A 252 -23.62 -6.30 12.95
C SER A 252 -24.16 -5.26 13.92
N GLN A 253 -23.88 -5.40 15.22
CA GLN A 253 -24.30 -4.41 16.22
C GLN A 253 -23.68 -3.03 15.95
N LEU A 254 -22.38 -2.98 15.66
CA LEU A 254 -21.68 -1.73 15.34
C LEU A 254 -22.24 -1.04 14.08
N TYR A 255 -22.69 -1.81 13.09
CA TYR A 255 -23.40 -1.24 11.95
C TYR A 255 -24.70 -0.56 12.39
N GLU A 256 -25.54 -1.24 13.17
CA GLU A 256 -26.79 -0.66 13.67
C GLU A 256 -26.54 0.58 14.54
N ASP A 257 -25.56 0.51 15.45
CA ASP A 257 -25.17 1.62 16.30
C ASP A 257 -24.66 2.82 15.48
N SER A 258 -23.86 2.57 14.44
CA SER A 258 -23.34 3.63 13.57
C SER A 258 -24.47 4.38 12.86
N VAL A 259 -25.49 3.66 12.38
CA VAL A 259 -26.66 4.23 11.70
C VAL A 259 -27.59 4.93 12.69
N ALA A 260 -27.82 4.34 13.86
CA ALA A 260 -28.68 4.91 14.88
C ALA A 260 -28.09 6.22 15.43
N LEU A 261 -26.80 6.21 15.78
CA LEU A 261 -26.11 7.38 16.29
C LEU A 261 -26.00 8.48 15.21
N SER A 262 -25.65 8.15 13.96
CA SER A 262 -25.51 9.17 12.91
C SER A 262 -26.81 9.96 12.64
N ASN A 263 -27.97 9.39 12.99
CA ASN A 263 -29.28 10.00 12.78
C ASN A 263 -29.92 10.55 14.07
N SER A 264 -29.26 10.43 15.22
CA SER A 264 -29.79 10.85 16.52
C SER A 264 -29.24 12.21 16.97
N ASP A 265 -29.90 12.83 17.96
CA ASP A 265 -29.36 14.02 18.62
C ASP A 265 -28.08 13.71 19.43
N GLU A 266 -27.91 12.46 19.88
CA GLU A 266 -26.70 12.02 20.56
C GLU A 266 -25.50 11.98 19.60
N GLY A 267 -25.67 11.55 18.36
CA GLY A 267 -24.61 11.59 17.34
C GLY A 267 -24.21 13.01 16.92
N ARG A 268 -25.01 14.03 17.23
CA ARG A 268 -24.63 15.44 17.06
C ARG A 268 -23.71 15.94 18.17
N SER A 269 -23.56 15.18 19.26
CA SER A 269 -22.58 15.47 20.30
C SER A 269 -21.17 15.04 19.87
N ALA A 270 -20.12 15.61 20.48
CA ALA A 270 -18.75 15.24 20.16
C ALA A 270 -18.44 13.76 20.46
N ILE A 271 -18.96 13.23 21.57
CA ILE A 271 -18.74 11.82 21.95
C ILE A 271 -19.56 10.89 21.05
N GLY A 272 -20.87 11.11 20.95
CA GLY A 272 -21.74 10.23 20.15
C GLY A 272 -21.37 10.23 18.66
N GLY A 273 -20.93 11.37 18.12
CA GLY A 273 -20.42 11.46 16.76
C GLY A 273 -19.14 10.65 16.56
N LEU A 274 -18.20 10.69 17.52
CA LEU A 274 -16.98 9.87 17.46
C LEU A 274 -17.27 8.38 17.65
N ASP A 275 -18.21 8.02 18.52
CA ASP A 275 -18.65 6.64 18.72
C ASP A 275 -19.27 6.07 17.44
N ALA A 276 -20.11 6.85 16.74
CA ALA A 276 -20.66 6.49 15.44
C ALA A 276 -19.55 6.26 14.39
N ILE A 277 -18.53 7.12 14.36
CA ILE A 277 -17.40 7.00 13.44
C ILE A 277 -16.55 5.77 13.74
N VAL A 278 -16.24 5.50 15.02
CA VAL A 278 -15.47 4.30 15.42
C VAL A 278 -16.24 3.04 15.03
N ALA A 279 -17.54 2.98 15.32
CA ALA A 279 -18.38 1.86 14.93
C ALA A 279 -18.37 1.67 13.40
N ALA A 280 -18.54 2.75 12.65
CA ALA A 280 -18.51 2.75 11.18
C ALA A 280 -17.16 2.27 10.61
N VAL A 281 -16.03 2.68 11.21
CA VAL A 281 -14.68 2.25 10.81
C VAL A 281 -14.45 0.75 10.98
N LEU A 282 -15.04 0.15 12.01
CA LEU A 282 -14.91 -1.29 12.31
C LEU A 282 -15.85 -2.13 11.45
N CYS A 283 -17.08 -1.68 11.20
CA CYS A 283 -18.06 -2.41 10.37
C CYS A 283 -18.01 -2.04 8.88
N GLY A 284 -17.19 -1.08 8.47
CA GLY A 284 -17.06 -0.66 7.08
C GLY A 284 -18.25 0.14 6.55
N ASN A 285 -18.92 0.92 7.41
CA ASN A 285 -20.03 1.77 7.00
C ASN A 285 -19.53 3.07 6.35
N LEU A 286 -19.36 3.04 5.03
CA LEU A 286 -18.88 4.19 4.25
C LEU A 286 -19.81 5.41 4.37
N GLU A 287 -21.12 5.22 4.52
CA GLU A 287 -22.10 6.32 4.57
C GLU A 287 -21.86 7.24 5.79
N VAL A 288 -21.32 6.70 6.88
CA VAL A 288 -20.93 7.46 8.09
C VAL A 288 -19.47 7.90 8.06
N MET A 289 -18.57 7.07 7.53
CA MET A 289 -17.14 7.39 7.44
C MET A 289 -16.87 8.55 6.47
N GLU A 290 -17.50 8.53 5.29
CA GLU A 290 -17.17 9.43 4.21
C GLU A 290 -17.29 10.92 4.61
N PRO A 291 -18.40 11.41 5.20
CA PRO A 291 -18.50 12.80 5.61
C PRO A 291 -17.44 13.22 6.63
N ALA A 292 -17.08 12.32 7.56
CA ALA A 292 -16.11 12.60 8.62
C ALA A 292 -14.67 12.72 8.08
N PHE A 293 -14.27 11.79 7.20
CA PHE A 293 -12.89 11.72 6.69
C PHE A 293 -12.64 12.65 5.49
N LEU A 294 -13.68 13.00 4.72
CA LEU A 294 -13.53 13.94 3.62
C LEU A 294 -13.50 15.41 4.07
N ALA A 295 -13.99 15.73 5.28
CA ALA A 295 -14.05 17.10 5.79
C ALA A 295 -12.67 17.80 5.79
N ALA A 296 -11.60 17.04 6.00
CA ALA A 296 -10.23 17.57 6.02
C ALA A 296 -9.65 17.85 4.61
N GLY A 297 -10.29 17.38 3.54
CA GLY A 297 -9.79 17.53 2.17
C GLY A 297 -8.50 16.73 1.87
N ASN A 298 -8.14 15.77 2.73
CA ASN A 298 -6.95 14.95 2.58
C ASN A 298 -7.23 13.73 1.68
N TRP A 299 -6.45 13.58 0.61
CA TRP A 299 -6.61 12.47 -0.34
C TRP A 299 -6.32 11.11 0.31
N LYS A 300 -5.38 11.04 1.26
CA LYS A 300 -5.05 9.80 1.98
C LYS A 300 -6.27 9.31 2.77
N ASP A 301 -6.99 10.23 3.41
CA ASP A 301 -8.18 9.92 4.21
C ASP A 301 -9.34 9.45 3.32
N ALA A 302 -9.50 10.09 2.14
CA ALA A 302 -10.47 9.67 1.14
C ALA A 302 -10.20 8.24 0.61
N LEU A 303 -8.94 7.95 0.27
CA LEU A 303 -8.53 6.62 -0.20
C LEU A 303 -8.68 5.57 0.90
N TRP A 304 -8.19 5.86 2.10
CA TRP A 304 -8.25 4.94 3.23
C TRP A 304 -9.70 4.57 3.55
N CYS A 305 -10.61 5.54 3.69
CA CYS A 305 -11.98 5.23 4.12
C CYS A 305 -12.75 4.39 3.09
N HIS A 306 -12.59 4.67 1.79
CA HIS A 306 -13.27 3.93 0.73
C HIS A 306 -12.72 2.52 0.57
N LEU A 307 -11.39 2.38 0.49
CA LEU A 307 -10.77 1.07 0.33
C LEU A 307 -11.00 0.20 1.57
N ARG A 308 -10.87 0.76 2.77
CA ARG A 308 -11.13 0.05 4.02
C ARG A 308 -12.58 -0.40 4.11
N ALA A 309 -13.55 0.49 3.90
CA ALA A 309 -14.96 0.13 3.93
C ALA A 309 -15.26 -1.00 2.94
N ALA A 310 -14.80 -0.86 1.68
CA ALA A 310 -14.97 -1.89 0.67
C ALA A 310 -14.39 -3.25 1.09
N LEU A 311 -13.16 -3.27 1.61
CA LEU A 311 -12.50 -4.51 2.03
C LEU A 311 -13.21 -5.17 3.22
N VAL A 312 -13.62 -4.40 4.23
CA VAL A 312 -14.39 -4.92 5.38
C VAL A 312 -15.68 -5.60 4.88
N LEU A 313 -16.41 -4.97 3.96
CA LEU A 313 -17.63 -5.55 3.39
C LEU A 313 -17.33 -6.78 2.52
N CYS A 314 -16.26 -6.78 1.73
CA CYS A 314 -15.85 -7.94 0.93
C CYS A 314 -15.46 -9.13 1.83
N PHE A 315 -14.73 -8.88 2.92
CA PHE A 315 -14.35 -9.92 3.89
C PHE A 315 -15.60 -10.49 4.56
N THR A 316 -16.52 -9.63 5.01
CA THR A 316 -17.77 -10.10 5.62
C THR A 316 -18.65 -10.86 4.61
N LYS A 317 -18.76 -10.40 3.35
CA LYS A 317 -19.49 -11.13 2.29
C LYS A 317 -18.91 -12.52 2.03
N THR A 318 -17.59 -12.65 2.07
CA THR A 318 -16.91 -13.94 1.93
C THR A 318 -17.30 -14.89 3.06
N LEU A 319 -17.35 -14.39 4.30
CA LEU A 319 -17.78 -15.18 5.46
C LEU A 319 -19.27 -15.53 5.41
N MET A 320 -20.13 -14.61 4.94
CA MET A 320 -21.55 -14.89 4.71
C MET A 320 -21.74 -16.03 3.71
N ASN A 321 -21.00 -16.01 2.59
CA ASN A 321 -21.04 -17.06 1.58
C ASN A 321 -20.49 -18.41 2.10
N ALA A 322 -19.64 -18.38 3.12
CA ALA A 322 -19.17 -19.56 3.87
C ALA A 322 -20.15 -20.01 4.98
N HIS A 323 -21.35 -19.43 5.04
CA HIS A 323 -22.42 -19.71 6.02
C HIS A 323 -22.11 -19.28 7.46
N HIS A 324 -21.23 -18.29 7.66
CA HIS A 324 -21.16 -17.62 8.95
C HIS A 324 -22.39 -16.73 9.15
N THR A 325 -22.90 -16.70 10.39
CA THR A 325 -24.09 -15.92 10.74
C THR A 325 -23.77 -14.43 10.79
N VAL A 326 -24.63 -13.62 10.15
CA VAL A 326 -24.60 -12.16 10.16
C VAL A 326 -26.03 -11.68 10.36
N GLN A 327 -26.24 -10.63 11.16
CA GLN A 327 -27.61 -10.15 11.41
C GLN A 327 -28.23 -9.56 10.12
N PRO A 328 -29.57 -9.67 9.95
CA PRO A 328 -30.22 -9.37 8.67
C PRO A 328 -30.01 -7.94 8.14
N LEU A 329 -29.99 -6.93 9.01
CA LEU A 329 -29.83 -5.53 8.59
C LEU A 329 -28.44 -5.28 7.99
N TYR A 330 -27.40 -5.78 8.66
CA TYR A 330 -26.03 -5.66 8.17
C TYR A 330 -25.78 -6.53 6.93
N ALA A 331 -26.34 -7.75 6.91
CA ALA A 331 -26.28 -8.61 5.73
C ALA A 331 -26.92 -7.94 4.50
N GLY A 332 -28.10 -7.31 4.66
CA GLY A 332 -28.76 -6.57 3.59
C GLY A 332 -27.95 -5.36 3.10
N PHE A 333 -27.25 -4.66 4.00
CA PHE A 333 -26.33 -3.58 3.63
C PHE A 333 -25.14 -4.10 2.79
N ILE A 334 -24.54 -5.22 3.20
CA ILE A 334 -23.44 -5.85 2.47
C ILE A 334 -23.91 -6.27 1.08
N GLU A 335 -25.06 -6.93 0.96
CA GLU A 335 -25.59 -7.36 -0.34
C GLU A 335 -25.98 -6.19 -1.26
N LYS A 336 -26.44 -5.07 -0.70
CA LYS A 336 -26.65 -3.84 -1.46
C LYS A 336 -25.33 -3.30 -2.05
N PHE A 337 -24.22 -3.46 -1.33
CA PHE A 337 -22.90 -2.98 -1.75
C PHE A 337 -22.20 -3.94 -2.73
N THR A 338 -22.19 -5.25 -2.43
CA THR A 338 -21.45 -6.24 -3.22
C THR A 338 -22.29 -6.89 -4.32
N GLY A 339 -23.63 -6.86 -4.20
CA GLY A 339 -24.52 -7.70 -5.00
C GLY A 339 -24.55 -9.17 -4.53
N SER A 340 -25.30 -9.98 -5.27
CA SER A 340 -25.58 -11.39 -4.97
C SER A 340 -25.14 -12.38 -6.07
N HIS A 341 -24.42 -11.92 -7.09
CA HIS A 341 -23.95 -12.71 -8.22
C HIS A 341 -22.59 -13.37 -7.95
N ASP A 342 -22.21 -14.39 -8.73
CA ASP A 342 -21.03 -15.23 -8.46
C ASP A 342 -19.67 -14.52 -8.65
N SER A 343 -19.62 -13.42 -9.42
CA SER A 343 -18.40 -12.66 -9.74
C SER A 343 -18.26 -11.33 -9.00
N TRP A 344 -18.94 -11.19 -7.84
CA TRP A 344 -19.07 -9.92 -7.12
C TRP A 344 -17.74 -9.31 -6.68
N GLN A 345 -16.72 -10.12 -6.43
CA GLN A 345 -15.41 -9.68 -5.93
C GLN A 345 -14.74 -8.71 -6.89
N GLU A 346 -14.71 -9.08 -8.18
CA GLU A 346 -14.06 -8.26 -9.21
C GLU A 346 -14.90 -7.05 -9.57
N GLU A 347 -16.22 -7.21 -9.71
CA GLU A 347 -17.13 -6.10 -10.01
C GLU A 347 -17.08 -5.03 -8.92
N THR A 348 -17.23 -5.43 -7.65
CA THR A 348 -17.16 -4.52 -6.50
C THR A 348 -15.82 -3.80 -6.44
N ALA A 349 -14.70 -4.52 -6.62
CA ALA A 349 -13.37 -3.93 -6.57
C ALA A 349 -13.15 -2.92 -7.71
N ARG A 350 -13.57 -3.25 -8.94
CA ARG A 350 -13.47 -2.34 -10.09
C ARG A 350 -14.32 -1.09 -9.90
N ASP A 351 -15.55 -1.22 -9.42
CA ASP A 351 -16.45 -0.11 -9.14
C ASP A 351 -15.86 0.87 -8.10
N VAL A 352 -15.30 0.33 -7.02
CA VAL A 352 -14.64 1.13 -5.98
C VAL A 352 -13.43 1.87 -6.55
N VAL A 353 -12.57 1.18 -7.31
CA VAL A 353 -11.39 1.79 -7.92
C VAL A 353 -11.77 2.85 -8.95
N GLN A 354 -12.80 2.62 -9.76
CA GLN A 354 -13.27 3.59 -10.75
C GLN A 354 -13.71 4.89 -10.06
N ARG A 355 -14.60 4.81 -9.06
CA ARG A 355 -15.06 5.99 -8.31
C ARG A 355 -13.92 6.73 -7.62
N LEU A 356 -12.96 5.99 -7.06
CA LEU A 356 -11.76 6.58 -6.46
C LEU A 356 -10.88 7.27 -7.50
N SER A 357 -10.69 6.68 -8.67
CA SER A 357 -9.88 7.27 -9.75
C SER A 357 -10.44 8.61 -10.22
N GLU A 358 -11.75 8.69 -10.45
CA GLU A 358 -12.44 9.92 -10.86
C GLU A 358 -12.28 11.01 -9.80
N ARG A 359 -12.44 10.64 -8.53
CA ARG A 359 -12.31 11.56 -7.40
C ARG A 359 -10.88 12.07 -7.24
N ILE A 360 -9.90 11.17 -7.27
CA ILE A 360 -8.47 11.51 -7.19
C ILE A 360 -8.07 12.46 -8.30
N GLN A 361 -8.47 12.13 -9.53
CA GLN A 361 -8.15 12.93 -10.70
C GLN A 361 -8.76 14.33 -10.64
N LYS A 362 -10.03 14.43 -10.23
CA LYS A 362 -10.76 15.71 -10.22
C LYS A 362 -10.39 16.61 -9.04
N ASN A 363 -10.24 16.04 -7.85
CA ASN A 363 -10.24 16.82 -6.60
C ASN A 363 -8.86 16.94 -5.94
N TYR A 364 -7.93 16.01 -6.20
CA TYR A 364 -6.68 15.93 -5.43
C TYR A 364 -5.42 16.09 -6.29
N LEU A 365 -5.32 15.40 -7.43
CA LEU A 365 -4.14 15.44 -8.29
C LEU A 365 -3.68 16.86 -8.69
N PRO A 366 -4.57 17.81 -9.06
CA PRO A 366 -4.12 19.14 -9.48
C PRO A 366 -3.40 19.94 -8.38
N PHE A 367 -3.76 19.71 -7.12
CA PHE A 367 -3.36 20.55 -5.98
C PHE A 367 -2.27 19.93 -5.10
N ALA A 368 -2.00 18.63 -5.24
CA ALA A 368 -1.04 17.92 -4.41
C ALA A 368 0.43 18.24 -4.78
N SER A 369 1.35 17.95 -3.85
CA SER A 369 2.80 17.99 -4.10
C SER A 369 3.23 16.99 -5.19
N LEU A 370 4.47 17.10 -5.70
CA LEU A 370 4.97 16.16 -6.71
C LEU A 370 4.93 14.72 -6.19
N GLU A 371 5.42 14.51 -4.97
CA GLU A 371 5.52 13.20 -4.31
C GLU A 371 4.14 12.57 -4.14
N GLU A 372 3.17 13.34 -3.65
CA GLU A 372 1.79 12.87 -3.49
C GLU A 372 1.11 12.58 -4.83
N GLN A 373 1.40 13.38 -5.88
CA GLN A 373 0.91 13.05 -7.23
C GLN A 373 1.49 11.74 -7.74
N LEU A 374 2.78 11.47 -7.48
CA LEU A 374 3.40 10.20 -7.83
C LEU A 374 2.82 9.06 -6.99
N GLN A 375 2.57 9.24 -5.69
CA GLN A 375 1.93 8.24 -4.83
C GLN A 375 0.54 7.88 -5.36
N MET A 376 -0.32 8.88 -5.63
CA MET A 376 -1.65 8.68 -6.20
C MET A 376 -1.60 7.98 -7.57
N ARG A 377 -0.69 8.38 -8.46
CA ARG A 377 -0.52 7.76 -9.79
C ARG A 377 -0.05 6.32 -9.70
N VAL A 378 0.88 6.00 -8.81
CA VAL A 378 1.33 4.62 -8.56
C VAL A 378 0.17 3.77 -8.04
N ILE A 379 -0.59 4.25 -7.05
CA ILE A 379 -1.79 3.55 -6.55
C ILE A 379 -2.75 3.27 -7.71
N LEU A 380 -3.08 4.28 -8.50
CA LEU A 380 -4.01 4.13 -9.62
C LEU A 380 -3.46 3.21 -10.72
N GLN A 381 -2.15 3.22 -10.98
CA GLN A 381 -1.52 2.31 -11.93
C GLN A 381 -1.63 0.85 -11.50
N PHE A 382 -1.50 0.56 -10.21
CA PHE A 382 -1.58 -0.80 -9.67
C PHE A 382 -3.01 -1.28 -9.44
N LEU A 383 -3.96 -0.37 -9.21
CA LEU A 383 -5.37 -0.71 -8.99
C LEU A 383 -6.22 -0.68 -10.26
N SER A 384 -5.86 0.07 -11.30
CA SER A 384 -6.68 0.17 -12.51
C SER A 384 -6.49 -1.07 -13.40
N PRO A 385 -7.57 -1.78 -13.77
CA PRO A 385 -7.47 -2.89 -14.72
C PRO A 385 -7.27 -2.34 -16.13
N GLY A 386 -6.01 -2.26 -16.60
CA GLY A 386 -5.59 -2.12 -18.00
C GLY A 386 -6.35 -1.13 -18.88
N GLY A 387 -5.76 0.03 -19.18
CA GLY A 387 -6.29 0.94 -20.22
C GLY A 387 -5.88 2.40 -20.05
N VAL A 388 -5.51 2.81 -18.85
CA VAL A 388 -5.05 4.17 -18.54
C VAL A 388 -3.60 4.11 -18.06
N ASP A 389 -2.71 4.80 -18.77
CA ASP A 389 -1.32 5.01 -18.33
C ASP A 389 -1.29 6.17 -17.34
N TRP A 390 -1.48 5.85 -16.05
CA TRP A 390 -1.40 6.83 -14.96
C TRP A 390 0.02 7.36 -14.77
N MET A 391 1.01 6.66 -15.32
CA MET A 391 2.42 7.04 -15.36
C MET A 391 2.79 7.85 -16.61
N CYS A 392 1.81 8.31 -17.39
CA CYS A 392 2.01 9.33 -18.41
C CYS A 392 2.17 10.71 -17.75
N ILE A 393 3.43 11.13 -17.59
CA ILE A 393 3.84 12.36 -16.89
C ILE A 393 4.05 13.49 -17.92
N THR A 394 3.38 14.63 -17.71
CA THR A 394 3.53 15.84 -18.53
C THR A 394 4.74 16.67 -18.10
N ASP A 395 5.24 17.53 -19.00
CA ASP A 395 6.42 18.38 -18.74
C ASP A 395 6.28 19.25 -17.48
N ASP A 396 5.05 19.65 -17.15
CA ASP A 396 4.73 20.51 -15.99
C ASP A 396 5.13 19.87 -14.66
N LEU A 397 5.03 18.53 -14.55
CA LEU A 397 5.35 17.79 -13.33
C LEU A 397 6.85 17.84 -12.99
N TYR A 398 7.72 17.82 -14.00
CA TYR A 398 9.17 17.85 -13.81
C TYR A 398 9.66 19.17 -13.20
N THR A 399 8.93 20.25 -13.44
CA THR A 399 9.28 21.61 -12.98
C THR A 399 8.67 21.97 -11.62
N LYS A 400 7.78 21.14 -11.07
CA LYS A 400 7.18 21.37 -9.73
C LYS A 400 8.21 21.36 -8.59
N ARG A 401 9.34 20.68 -8.79
CA ARG A 401 10.41 20.55 -7.79
C ARG A 401 11.76 20.60 -8.49
N ILE A 402 12.76 21.21 -7.84
CA ILE A 402 14.11 21.38 -8.39
C ILE A 402 14.73 20.04 -8.83
N ASP A 403 14.56 18.98 -8.05
CA ASP A 403 14.98 17.62 -8.36
C ASP A 403 13.82 16.72 -8.82
N GLY A 404 12.80 17.30 -9.45
CA GLY A 404 11.63 16.58 -9.96
C GLY A 404 11.98 15.54 -11.04
N ALA A 405 12.88 15.88 -11.96
CA ALA A 405 13.31 14.92 -12.99
C ALA A 405 14.06 13.72 -12.41
N ARG A 406 14.80 13.90 -11.31
CA ARG A 406 15.44 12.78 -10.59
C ARG A 406 14.38 11.78 -10.08
N ILE A 407 13.42 12.23 -9.28
CA ILE A 407 12.45 11.33 -8.64
C ILE A 407 11.59 10.62 -9.69
N ILE A 408 11.15 11.35 -10.72
CA ILE A 408 10.36 10.78 -11.82
C ILE A 408 11.16 9.74 -12.59
N SER A 409 12.40 10.05 -12.97
CA SER A 409 13.25 9.14 -13.74
C SER A 409 13.52 7.85 -12.99
N HIS A 410 13.89 7.93 -11.71
CA HIS A 410 14.17 6.74 -10.92
C HIS A 410 12.91 5.93 -10.63
N LEU A 411 11.75 6.56 -10.46
CA LEU A 411 10.48 5.85 -10.30
C LEU A 411 10.15 5.06 -11.56
N LEU A 412 10.18 5.71 -12.73
CA LEU A 412 9.90 5.05 -14.00
C LEU A 412 10.94 3.95 -14.32
N LEU A 413 12.22 4.19 -14.00
CA LEU A 413 13.28 3.19 -14.20
C LEU A 413 13.13 2.00 -13.26
N CYS A 414 12.73 2.21 -12.01
CA CYS A 414 12.45 1.14 -11.06
C CYS A 414 11.27 0.28 -11.54
N LEU A 415 10.20 0.91 -12.03
CA LEU A 415 9.04 0.20 -12.58
C LEU A 415 9.36 -0.53 -13.90
N ASP A 416 10.19 0.04 -14.78
CA ASP A 416 10.69 -0.64 -15.99
C ASP A 416 11.58 -1.85 -15.65
N THR A 417 12.40 -1.73 -14.60
CA THR A 417 13.21 -2.84 -14.08
C THR A 417 12.30 -3.95 -13.56
N ALA A 418 11.28 -3.61 -12.77
CA ALA A 418 10.28 -4.55 -12.26
C ALA A 418 9.54 -5.29 -13.40
N TYR A 419 9.18 -4.58 -14.47
CA TYR A 419 8.58 -5.17 -15.66
C TYR A 419 9.53 -6.15 -16.36
N LYS A 420 10.80 -5.79 -16.52
CA LYS A 420 11.85 -6.64 -17.12
C LYS A 420 12.20 -7.87 -16.28
N GLU A 421 12.08 -7.77 -14.97
CA GLU A 421 12.20 -8.91 -14.04
C GLU A 421 11.08 -9.93 -14.21
N THR A 422 10.10 -9.66 -15.07
CA THR A 422 8.90 -10.48 -15.26
C THR A 422 8.15 -10.72 -13.95
N LEU A 423 8.21 -9.75 -13.02
CA LEU A 423 7.29 -9.72 -11.89
C LEU A 423 5.89 -9.80 -12.48
N HIS A 424 5.15 -10.84 -12.10
CA HIS A 424 3.96 -11.40 -12.74
C HIS A 424 3.32 -10.45 -13.77
N SER A 425 3.23 -10.81 -15.06
CA SER A 425 2.93 -9.91 -16.20
C SER A 425 1.68 -9.01 -16.09
N TYR A 426 0.78 -9.32 -15.17
CA TYR A 426 -0.41 -8.53 -14.83
C TYR A 426 -0.23 -7.61 -13.60
N SER A 427 0.99 -7.52 -13.07
CA SER A 427 1.33 -6.88 -11.79
C SER A 427 2.11 -5.61 -11.88
N VAL A 428 2.91 -5.44 -12.93
CA VAL A 428 3.59 -4.19 -13.20
C VAL A 428 3.22 -3.77 -14.62
N GLN A 429 2.07 -3.12 -14.77
CA GLN A 429 1.63 -2.58 -16.06
C GLN A 429 2.38 -1.28 -16.35
N VAL A 430 3.65 -1.36 -16.76
CA VAL A 430 4.42 -0.14 -17.07
C VAL A 430 5.23 -0.34 -18.34
N TYR A 431 4.59 -0.05 -19.47
CA TYR A 431 5.32 0.50 -20.61
C TYR A 431 4.99 2.00 -20.66
N SER A 432 5.75 2.80 -19.92
CA SER A 432 5.61 4.26 -20.01
C SER A 432 6.49 4.78 -21.14
N ASN A 433 5.85 5.37 -22.16
CA ASN A 433 6.56 6.07 -23.23
C ASN A 433 7.38 7.28 -22.74
N THR A 434 7.18 7.70 -21.48
CA THR A 434 7.81 8.89 -20.90
C THR A 434 9.19 8.63 -20.28
N LEU A 435 9.60 7.36 -20.09
CA LEU A 435 10.88 7.03 -19.45
C LEU A 435 12.09 7.66 -20.18
N ALA A 436 12.12 7.60 -21.51
CA ALA A 436 13.20 8.19 -22.30
C ALA A 436 13.29 9.72 -22.12
N ILE A 437 12.14 10.38 -22.06
CA ILE A 437 12.04 11.83 -21.83
C ILE A 437 12.53 12.17 -20.41
N ALA A 438 12.05 11.43 -19.41
CA ALA A 438 12.46 11.61 -18.02
C ALA A 438 13.98 11.48 -17.86
N LEU A 439 14.56 10.41 -18.39
CA LEU A 439 16.01 10.17 -18.34
C LEU A 439 16.81 11.26 -19.06
N ALA A 440 16.33 11.77 -20.19
CA ALA A 440 16.98 12.86 -20.89
C ALA A 440 16.99 14.16 -20.06
N GLN A 441 15.86 14.51 -19.45
CA GLN A 441 15.75 15.69 -18.58
C GLN A 441 16.64 15.55 -17.33
N TYR A 442 16.65 14.37 -16.73
CA TYR A 442 17.51 14.10 -15.58
C TYR A 442 19.01 14.11 -15.95
N GLY A 443 19.37 13.57 -17.12
CA GLY A 443 20.74 13.68 -17.66
C GLY A 443 21.17 15.13 -17.88
N GLN A 444 20.26 15.98 -18.38
CA GLN A 444 20.50 17.41 -18.52
C GLN A 444 20.71 18.09 -17.14
N GLN A 445 19.91 17.74 -16.13
CA GLN A 445 20.10 18.24 -14.76
C GLN A 445 21.47 17.82 -14.19
N LEU A 446 21.85 16.55 -14.36
CA LEU A 446 23.16 16.04 -13.94
C LEU A 446 24.32 16.78 -14.63
N ALA A 447 24.21 17.05 -15.93
CA ALA A 447 25.22 17.78 -16.68
C ALA A 447 25.36 19.26 -16.25
N GLN A 448 24.28 19.85 -15.72
CA GLN A 448 24.27 21.21 -15.19
C GLN A 448 24.73 21.31 -13.74
N MET A 449 24.88 20.17 -13.04
CA MET A 449 25.42 20.16 -11.70
C MET A 449 26.89 20.60 -11.72
N PRO A 450 27.31 21.48 -10.81
CA PRO A 450 28.73 21.82 -10.69
C PRO A 450 29.50 20.54 -10.35
N LEU A 451 30.25 20.02 -11.31
CA LEU A 451 31.34 19.09 -11.04
C LEU A 451 32.20 19.75 -9.95
N TYR A 452 32.49 19.03 -8.87
CA TYR A 452 33.26 19.50 -7.72
C TYR A 452 34.33 20.56 -8.05
N PRO A 453 34.53 21.61 -7.23
CA PRO A 453 35.66 22.49 -7.40
C PRO A 453 36.94 21.69 -7.10
N HIS A 454 37.72 21.39 -8.14
CA HIS A 454 39.15 21.14 -7.97
C HIS A 454 39.80 22.43 -7.45
N ARG A 455 39.69 22.70 -6.14
CA ARG A 455 40.65 23.56 -5.46
C ARG A 455 41.93 22.75 -5.28
N MET A 456 42.71 22.61 -6.35
CA MET A 456 44.15 22.64 -6.17
C MET A 456 44.47 24.02 -5.62
N ARG A 457 44.68 24.10 -4.30
CA ARG A 457 45.48 25.17 -3.72
C ARG A 457 46.86 25.06 -4.35
N CYS A 458 47.09 25.78 -5.44
CA CYS A 458 48.42 26.26 -5.75
C CYS A 458 48.84 27.13 -4.56
N LYS A 459 49.57 26.54 -3.62
CA LYS A 459 50.42 27.28 -2.71
C LYS A 459 51.38 28.08 -3.60
N ARG A 460 51.11 29.37 -3.77
CA ARG A 460 52.17 30.34 -4.07
C ARG A 460 53.12 30.31 -2.88
N SER A 461 54.16 29.50 -2.96
CA SER A 461 55.39 29.75 -2.22
C SER A 461 56.16 30.81 -3.00
N LEU A 462 56.04 32.07 -2.57
CA LEU A 462 57.03 33.10 -2.82
C LEU A 462 57.47 33.59 -1.44
N LEU A 463 58.54 33.00 -0.95
CA LEU A 463 59.61 33.70 -0.25
C LEU A 463 60.77 33.79 -1.23
#